data_AF-A0AAP0P4I0-F1
#
_entry.id   AF-A0AAP0P4I0-F1
#
_cell.length_a   1.000
_cell.length_b   1.000
_cell.length_c   1.000
_cell.angle_alpha   90.00
_cell.angle_beta   90.00
_cell.angle_gamma   90.00
#
_symmetry.space_group_name_H-M   'P 1'
#
loop_
_entity.id
_entity.type
_entity.pdbx_description
1 polymer ?
#
loop_
_entity_poly.entity_id
_entity_poly.type
_entity_poly.pdbx_seq_one_letter_code
_entity_poly.pdbx_strand_id
1 'polypeptide(L)'
;MEKTDHSLKLAVAIALLRSKLSKFSSSSSPSSESNAQRWKRKAKDRKLEILRLEEELKQLEDGSQYDLFPKSASCKCYFFDQIGRLNSRCDDFGDASDFRFNEVLRRRFLRQVRLKGKRRRSNESGLRRRVLDLNIDDEIEQLSTSVDFLVELCKKISPENNDPLANLLHQAVDFILALLKNLLAEEKNREPTEGIVCSLVARLVGRMCTWSKMHESSDSESDAQFYVQHILRTLGSNPYIGQRTLLALFERIYAVAESLLFMDPFDDAFPDSHDSLFMLIQLSEFLISDHLQTWARNESFEKSLFEEWVRSIIQARKALSLLESRSGLYMLYMDRVIGELARQIDLISCIHTLDQGVLENLLQ
;
A
#
# COMPACT_ATOMS: atom_id res chain seq x y z
N MET A 1 27.11 49.88 29.27
CA MET A 1 27.09 48.66 28.44
C MET A 1 28.18 48.78 27.39
N GLU A 2 29.38 48.37 27.75
CA GLU A 2 30.61 48.38 26.94
C GLU A 2 31.05 46.92 26.82
N LYS A 3 30.80 46.26 25.69
CA LYS A 3 31.31 44.89 25.45
C LYS A 3 31.40 44.44 23.98
N THR A 4 31.19 45.33 23.01
CA THR A 4 31.16 44.97 21.57
C THR A 4 32.37 45.43 20.75
N ASP A 5 33.28 46.23 21.32
CA ASP A 5 34.37 46.85 20.53
C ASP A 5 35.68 46.04 20.53
N HIS A 6 35.91 45.18 21.52
CA HIS A 6 37.12 44.34 21.58
C HIS A 6 37.11 43.17 20.59
N SER A 7 35.94 42.57 20.33
CA SER A 7 35.77 41.46 19.40
C SER A 7 36.03 41.90 17.96
N LEU A 8 35.58 43.11 17.59
CA LEU A 8 35.79 43.70 16.28
C LEU A 8 37.27 44.04 16.06
N LYS A 9 37.91 44.66 17.06
CA LYS A 9 39.36 44.96 17.02
C LYS A 9 40.21 43.70 16.89
N LEU A 10 39.84 42.61 17.59
CA LEU A 10 40.51 41.32 17.46
C LEU A 10 40.33 40.70 16.07
N ALA A 11 39.11 40.74 15.52
CA ALA A 11 38.83 40.23 14.18
C ALA A 11 39.63 40.99 13.10
N VAL A 12 39.72 42.32 13.22
CA VAL A 12 40.51 43.17 12.32
C VAL A 12 42.01 42.89 12.44
N ALA A 13 42.52 42.72 13.66
CA ALA A 13 43.94 42.37 13.87
C ALA A 13 44.31 41.01 13.25
N ILE A 14 43.44 40.00 13.40
CA ILE A 14 43.64 38.66 12.80
C ILE A 14 43.59 38.75 11.26
N ALA A 15 42.67 39.54 10.69
CA ALA A 15 42.59 39.73 9.24
C ALA A 15 43.86 40.39 8.67
N LEU A 16 44.39 41.40 9.35
CA LEU A 16 45.62 42.08 8.95
C LEU A 16 46.84 41.17 9.03
N LEU A 17 46.98 40.37 10.10
CA LEU A 17 48.05 39.37 10.24
C LEU A 17 48.01 38.31 9.12
N ARG A 18 46.82 37.79 8.80
CA ARG A 18 46.65 36.82 7.69
C ARG A 18 47.00 37.44 6.33
N SER A 19 46.64 38.70 6.10
CA SER A 19 46.98 39.41 4.86
C SER A 19 48.48 39.69 4.71
N LYS A 20 49.20 39.92 5.83
CA LYS A 20 50.66 40.10 5.79
C LYS A 20 51.39 38.77 5.62
N LEU A 21 50.96 37.68 6.25
CA LEU A 21 51.56 36.35 6.03
C LEU A 21 51.33 35.84 4.59
N SER A 22 50.19 36.15 3.98
CA SER A 22 49.92 35.79 2.57
C SER A 22 50.80 36.53 1.57
N LYS A 23 51.41 37.66 1.94
CA LYS A 23 52.34 38.41 1.08
C LYS A 23 53.79 37.90 1.14
N PHE A 24 54.13 37.03 2.11
CA PHE A 24 55.47 36.45 2.24
C PHE A 24 55.66 35.07 1.57
N SER A 25 54.62 34.50 0.97
CA SER A 25 54.62 33.13 0.43
C SER A 25 54.36 33.03 -1.08
N SER A 26 54.61 34.09 -1.86
CA SER A 26 54.56 34.01 -3.33
C SER A 26 55.76 34.67 -4.00
N SER A 27 56.94 34.07 -3.80
CA SER A 27 58.09 34.21 -4.68
C SER A 27 58.05 33.12 -5.77
N SER A 28 57.47 33.42 -6.93
CA SER A 28 57.87 32.88 -8.26
C SER A 28 56.94 33.44 -9.35
N SER A 29 57.56 34.00 -10.39
CA SER A 29 56.96 34.83 -11.44
C SER A 29 56.38 33.97 -12.61
N PRO A 30 55.97 34.52 -13.78
CA PRO A 30 54.57 34.63 -14.17
C PRO A 30 54.23 33.90 -15.49
N SER A 31 53.03 33.33 -15.64
CA SER A 31 52.47 33.07 -16.97
C SER A 31 51.53 34.20 -17.36
N SER A 32 51.84 34.84 -18.48
CA SER A 32 51.19 36.02 -19.05
C SER A 32 49.80 35.71 -19.61
N GLU A 33 48.87 35.30 -18.75
CA GLU A 33 47.45 35.55 -18.98
C GLU A 33 47.09 36.75 -18.13
N SER A 34 46.81 37.88 -18.79
CA SER A 34 46.28 39.08 -18.14
C SER A 34 45.24 38.66 -17.12
N ASN A 35 45.44 38.98 -15.84
CA ASN A 35 44.49 38.65 -14.78
C ASN A 35 43.07 39.06 -15.19
N ALA A 36 42.91 40.13 -15.98
CA ALA A 36 41.65 40.55 -16.56
C ALA A 36 41.00 39.49 -17.49
N GLN A 37 41.78 38.80 -18.33
CA GLN A 37 41.27 37.71 -19.17
C GLN A 37 40.87 36.47 -18.34
N ARG A 38 41.60 36.17 -17.26
CA ARG A 38 41.22 35.12 -16.31
C ARG A 38 39.91 35.44 -15.58
N TRP A 39 39.75 36.68 -15.11
CA TRP A 39 38.50 37.14 -14.48
C TRP A 39 37.34 37.18 -15.48
N LYS A 40 37.60 37.56 -16.74
CA LYS A 40 36.61 37.55 -17.83
C LYS A 40 36.12 36.15 -18.15
N ARG A 41 37.01 35.15 -18.24
CA ARG A 41 36.63 33.73 -18.39
C ARG A 41 35.82 33.25 -17.21
N LYS A 42 36.30 33.47 -15.98
CA LYS A 42 35.60 33.07 -14.75
C LYS A 42 34.21 33.71 -14.62
N ALA A 43 34.03 34.95 -15.04
CA ALA A 43 32.73 35.62 -15.06
C ALA A 43 31.79 35.01 -16.11
N LYS A 44 32.31 34.63 -17.28
CA LYS A 44 31.55 33.95 -18.34
C LYS A 44 31.11 32.55 -17.91
N ASP A 45 32.01 31.79 -17.30
CA ASP A 45 31.71 30.44 -16.81
C ASP A 45 30.68 30.48 -15.69
N ARG A 46 30.80 31.44 -14.75
CA ARG A 46 29.77 31.66 -13.72
C ARG A 46 28.43 32.05 -14.29
N LYS A 47 28.40 32.87 -15.35
CA LYS A 47 27.14 33.24 -16.02
C LYS A 47 26.48 32.03 -16.68
N LEU A 48 27.26 31.16 -17.30
CA LEU A 48 26.75 29.92 -17.90
C LEU A 48 26.26 28.93 -16.83
N GLU A 49 26.98 28.83 -15.71
CA GLU A 49 26.56 27.98 -14.59
C GLU A 49 25.29 28.52 -13.91
N ILE A 50 25.16 29.84 -13.77
CA ILE A 50 23.91 30.46 -13.27
C ILE A 50 22.75 30.14 -14.23
N LEU A 51 22.94 30.27 -15.54
CA LEU A 51 21.89 29.90 -16.51
C LEU A 51 21.54 28.41 -16.46
N ARG A 52 22.54 27.54 -16.26
CA ARG A 52 22.31 26.09 -16.08
C ARG A 52 21.52 25.81 -14.79
N LEU A 53 21.89 26.48 -13.70
CA LEU A 53 21.21 26.38 -12.40
C LEU A 53 19.81 26.99 -12.44
N GLU A 54 19.58 28.05 -13.21
CA GLU A 54 18.25 28.62 -13.46
C GLU A 54 17.38 27.67 -14.28
N GLU A 55 17.93 26.97 -15.27
CA GLU A 55 17.23 25.92 -16.02
C GLU A 55 16.93 24.69 -15.13
N GLU A 56 17.89 24.26 -14.30
CA GLU A 56 17.68 23.20 -13.30
C GLU A 56 16.63 23.61 -12.25
N LEU A 57 16.68 24.86 -11.76
CA LEU A 57 15.67 25.40 -10.85
C LEU A 57 14.31 25.44 -11.53
N LYS A 58 14.22 25.88 -12.79
CA LYS A 58 12.98 25.88 -13.56
C LYS A 58 12.44 24.47 -13.79
N GLN A 59 13.30 23.47 -14.03
CA GLN A 59 12.89 22.06 -14.12
C GLN A 59 12.41 21.50 -12.78
N LEU A 60 13.05 21.90 -11.68
CA LEU A 60 12.63 21.55 -10.32
C LEU A 60 11.34 22.28 -9.92
N GLU A 61 11.15 23.52 -10.37
CA GLU A 61 10.01 24.38 -10.10
C GLU A 61 8.80 24.02 -10.98
N ASP A 62 8.99 23.55 -12.22
CA ASP A 62 7.96 22.86 -13.00
C ASP A 62 7.55 21.52 -12.34
N GLY A 63 8.44 20.95 -11.51
CA GLY A 63 8.17 19.81 -10.63
C GLY A 63 7.51 20.18 -9.29
N SER A 64 7.71 21.39 -8.77
CA SER A 64 7.26 21.86 -7.45
C SER A 64 6.10 22.86 -7.49
N GLN A 65 5.76 23.45 -8.64
CA GLN A 65 4.57 24.30 -8.84
C GLN A 65 3.25 23.53 -8.70
N TYR A 66 3.33 22.23 -8.38
CA TYR A 66 2.22 21.42 -7.90
C TYR A 66 2.38 20.96 -6.44
N ASP A 67 3.10 21.69 -5.61
CA ASP A 67 2.83 21.74 -4.16
C ASP A 67 1.55 22.54 -3.84
N LEU A 68 0.59 22.51 -4.77
CA LEU A 68 -0.84 22.67 -4.53
C LEU A 68 -1.40 21.40 -3.88
N PHE A 69 -0.72 20.89 -2.86
CA PHE A 69 -1.41 20.06 -1.89
C PHE A 69 -2.26 21.03 -1.06
N PRO A 70 -3.61 20.92 -1.06
CA PRO A 70 -4.29 21.18 0.19
C PRO A 70 -3.56 20.32 1.23
N LYS A 71 -3.27 20.85 2.43
CA LYS A 71 -2.91 20.00 3.58
C LYS A 71 -3.76 18.75 3.46
N SER A 72 -3.13 17.58 3.26
CA SER A 72 -3.82 16.32 3.04
C SER A 72 -4.95 16.28 4.06
N ALA A 73 -6.20 16.40 3.61
CA ALA A 73 -7.30 16.34 4.54
C ALA A 73 -7.13 14.99 5.24
N SER A 74 -6.97 14.97 6.56
CA SER A 74 -6.92 13.72 7.30
C SER A 74 -8.13 12.91 6.88
N CYS A 75 -7.91 11.66 6.49
CA CYS A 75 -9.02 10.81 6.09
C CYS A 75 -9.94 10.69 7.31
N LYS A 76 -11.19 11.14 7.23
CA LYS A 76 -12.21 10.92 8.28
C LYS A 76 -12.74 9.48 8.21
N CYS A 77 -11.83 8.51 8.11
CA CYS A 77 -12.20 7.12 8.15
C CYS A 77 -12.29 6.71 9.61
N TYR A 78 -13.52 6.54 10.07
CA TYR A 78 -13.86 6.10 11.42
C TYR A 78 -13.07 4.85 11.85
N PHE A 79 -12.70 3.98 10.89
CA PHE A 79 -11.89 2.80 11.14
C PHE A 79 -10.45 3.14 11.54
N PHE A 80 -9.79 4.07 10.85
CA PHE A 80 -8.43 4.51 11.19
C PHE A 80 -8.41 5.51 12.36
N ASP A 81 -9.51 6.24 12.61
CA ASP A 81 -9.61 7.24 13.68
C ASP A 81 -9.82 6.64 15.09
N GLN A 82 -10.36 5.43 15.20
CA GLN A 82 -10.80 4.84 16.49
C GLN A 82 -9.90 3.76 17.07
N ILE A 83 -9.04 3.15 16.26
CA ILE A 83 -8.16 2.07 16.73
C ILE A 83 -7.05 2.62 17.66
N GLY A 84 -6.70 3.91 17.55
CA GLY A 84 -5.69 4.57 18.40
C GLY A 84 -6.18 5.21 19.73
N ARG A 85 -7.39 4.90 20.22
CA ARG A 85 -7.94 5.50 21.47
C ARG A 85 -8.20 4.51 22.60
N LEU A 86 -7.46 3.41 22.67
CA LEU A 86 -7.41 2.60 23.89
C LEU A 86 -6.16 2.99 24.69
N ASN A 87 -6.39 3.91 25.64
CA ASN A 87 -5.56 4.26 26.79
C ASN A 87 -4.07 3.84 26.78
N SER A 88 -3.19 4.73 26.36
CA SER A 88 -1.80 4.76 26.86
C SER A 88 -1.43 6.20 27.19
N ARG A 89 -1.47 6.50 28.49
CA ARG A 89 -0.88 7.69 29.07
C ARG A 89 0.60 7.37 29.28
N CYS A 90 1.49 7.88 28.44
CA CYS A 90 2.85 8.19 28.88
C CYS A 90 3.60 9.07 27.86
N ASP A 91 4.21 10.10 28.41
CA ASP A 91 5.25 10.93 27.85
C ASP A 91 6.48 10.06 27.49
N ASP A 92 7.10 10.24 26.33
CA ASP A 92 8.42 10.87 26.21
C ASP A 92 8.91 10.92 24.75
N PHE A 93 9.74 11.91 24.49
CA PHE A 93 10.38 12.17 23.20
C PHE A 93 11.42 11.08 22.88
N GLY A 94 11.23 10.36 21.76
CA GLY A 94 12.18 9.34 21.27
C GLY A 94 12.24 9.26 19.74
N ASP A 95 13.33 9.77 19.18
CA ASP A 95 13.94 9.57 17.85
C ASP A 95 13.05 9.16 16.64
N ALA A 96 12.66 10.16 15.85
CA ALA A 96 11.91 10.02 14.59
C ALA A 96 12.78 9.54 13.41
N SER A 97 13.58 8.49 13.58
CA SER A 97 14.58 8.06 12.60
C SER A 97 14.27 6.79 11.82
N ASP A 98 13.18 6.05 12.13
CA ASP A 98 12.91 4.74 11.50
C ASP A 98 11.87 4.71 10.35
N PHE A 99 11.20 5.82 10.04
CA PHE A 99 10.21 5.90 8.96
C PHE A 99 10.81 6.05 7.55
N ARG A 100 11.88 5.30 7.22
CA ARG A 100 12.44 5.30 5.85
C ARG A 100 11.52 4.48 4.92
N PHE A 101 10.33 5.00 4.63
CA PHE A 101 9.42 4.50 3.62
C PHE A 101 10.17 4.32 2.29
N ASN A 102 9.80 3.34 1.47
CA ASN A 102 10.43 3.15 0.16
C ASN A 102 10.03 4.32 -0.76
N GLU A 103 10.77 5.41 -0.65
CA GLU A 103 10.54 6.67 -1.35
C GLU A 103 10.59 6.48 -2.87
N VAL A 104 11.27 5.44 -3.36
CA VAL A 104 11.25 5.04 -4.77
C VAL A 104 9.86 4.53 -5.17
N LEU A 105 9.28 3.60 -4.42
CA LEU A 105 7.92 3.11 -4.67
C LEU A 105 6.88 4.22 -4.51
N ARG A 106 7.05 5.10 -3.50
CA ARG A 106 6.20 6.29 -3.31
C ARG A 106 6.21 7.18 -4.55
N ARG A 107 7.40 7.54 -5.02
CA ARG A 107 7.57 8.41 -6.19
C ARG A 107 7.04 7.74 -7.44
N ARG A 108 7.24 6.43 -7.62
CA ARG A 108 6.73 5.69 -8.77
C ARG A 108 5.19 5.69 -8.78
N PHE A 109 4.56 5.35 -7.66
CA PHE A 109 3.11 5.41 -7.50
C PHE A 109 2.55 6.82 -7.72
N LEU A 110 3.09 7.84 -7.04
CA LEU A 110 2.60 9.22 -7.17
C LEU A 110 2.78 9.76 -8.59
N ARG A 111 3.84 9.38 -9.31
CA ARG A 111 4.00 9.70 -10.74
C ARG A 111 2.88 9.07 -11.56
N GLN A 112 2.55 7.79 -11.34
CA GLN A 112 1.47 7.10 -12.05
C GLN A 112 0.10 7.75 -11.77
N VAL A 113 -0.22 8.03 -10.51
CA VAL A 113 -1.47 8.70 -10.12
C VAL A 113 -1.58 10.10 -10.74
N ARG A 114 -0.51 10.90 -10.69
CA ARG A 114 -0.48 12.26 -11.28
C ARG A 114 -0.61 12.24 -12.79
N LEU A 115 0.04 11.30 -13.48
CA LEU A 115 -0.08 11.15 -14.94
C LEU A 115 -1.52 10.83 -15.33
N LYS A 116 -2.21 9.94 -14.59
CA LYS A 116 -3.62 9.62 -14.80
C LYS A 116 -4.55 10.81 -14.47
N GLY A 117 -4.27 11.54 -13.39
CA GLY A 117 -5.03 12.73 -12.97
C GLY A 117 -4.91 13.91 -13.95
N LYS A 118 -3.71 14.17 -14.50
CA LYS A 118 -3.46 15.21 -15.50
C LYS A 118 -4.19 14.93 -16.82
N ARG A 119 -4.31 13.66 -17.20
CA ARG A 119 -5.07 13.22 -18.38
C ARG A 119 -6.58 13.41 -18.20
N ARG A 120 -7.13 13.11 -17.01
CA ARG A 120 -8.56 13.27 -16.71
C ARG A 120 -9.04 14.73 -16.81
N ARG A 121 -8.17 15.72 -16.54
CA ARG A 121 -8.45 17.16 -16.67
C ARG A 121 -8.25 17.72 -18.09
N SER A 122 -7.58 16.99 -18.99
CA SER A 122 -7.28 17.46 -20.36
C SER A 122 -8.34 17.12 -21.41
N ASN A 123 -9.48 16.54 -21.02
CA ASN A 123 -10.55 16.18 -21.96
C ASN A 123 -11.35 17.39 -22.52
N GLU A 124 -11.00 18.64 -22.19
CA GLU A 124 -11.71 19.84 -22.64
C GLU A 124 -11.01 20.66 -23.75
N SER A 125 -9.93 20.19 -24.37
CA SER A 125 -9.41 20.89 -25.56
C SER A 125 -8.87 19.95 -26.63
N GLY A 126 -9.54 19.99 -27.79
CA GLY A 126 -9.34 19.12 -28.96
C GLY A 126 -8.06 19.33 -29.75
N LEU A 127 -6.93 19.67 -29.12
CA LEU A 127 -5.66 19.89 -29.82
C LEU A 127 -4.47 19.17 -29.17
N ARG A 128 -4.56 17.84 -29.04
CA ARG A 128 -3.37 16.97 -28.96
C ARG A 128 -3.67 15.52 -29.33
N ARG A 129 -4.18 15.33 -30.54
CA ARG A 129 -4.34 14.03 -31.22
C ARG A 129 -3.00 13.37 -31.63
N ARG A 130 -1.93 13.58 -30.85
CA ARG A 130 -0.57 13.08 -31.14
C ARG A 130 0.16 12.46 -29.92
N VAL A 131 -0.55 12.24 -28.82
CA VAL A 131 -0.10 11.38 -27.69
C VAL A 131 -1.22 10.38 -27.38
N LEU A 132 -1.71 9.75 -28.45
CA LEU A 132 -2.67 8.65 -28.42
C LEU A 132 -1.86 7.38 -28.57
N ASP A 133 -1.65 6.73 -27.44
CA ASP A 133 -1.49 5.28 -27.22
C ASP A 133 -0.78 5.16 -25.88
N LEU A 134 -1.58 5.01 -24.82
CA LEU A 134 -1.08 4.29 -23.66
C LEU A 134 -0.80 2.88 -24.18
N ASN A 135 0.45 2.43 -24.07
CA ASN A 135 0.71 1.04 -24.34
C ASN A 135 -0.06 0.25 -23.28
N ILE A 136 -0.76 -0.81 -23.67
CA ILE A 136 -1.50 -1.68 -22.76
C ILE A 136 -0.56 -2.22 -21.66
N ASP A 137 0.69 -2.44 -22.03
CA ASP A 137 1.79 -2.78 -21.12
C ASP A 137 1.97 -1.74 -20.00
N ASP A 138 1.71 -0.45 -20.26
CA ASP A 138 1.83 0.62 -19.27
C ASP A 138 0.76 0.52 -18.19
N GLU A 139 -0.46 0.05 -18.50
CA GLU A 139 -1.54 -0.09 -17.50
C GLU A 139 -1.32 -1.32 -16.61
N ILE A 140 -0.83 -2.43 -17.18
CA ILE A 140 -0.46 -3.64 -16.44
C ILE A 140 0.73 -3.32 -15.52
N GLU A 141 1.75 -2.60 -16.00
CA GLU A 141 2.87 -2.17 -15.16
C GLU A 141 2.42 -1.22 -14.04
N GLN A 142 1.49 -0.31 -14.34
CA GLN A 142 0.87 0.57 -13.34
C GLN A 142 0.13 -0.22 -12.26
N LEU A 143 -0.63 -1.24 -12.65
CA LEU A 143 -1.33 -2.12 -11.71
C LEU A 143 -0.32 -2.86 -10.82
N SER A 144 0.68 -3.51 -11.41
CA SER A 144 1.74 -4.22 -10.67
C SER A 144 2.45 -3.31 -9.68
N THR A 145 2.83 -2.09 -10.12
CA THR A 145 3.49 -1.11 -9.25
C THR A 145 2.61 -0.67 -8.10
N SER A 146 1.32 -0.47 -8.36
CA SER A 146 0.36 -0.01 -7.34
C SER A 146 0.11 -1.10 -6.30
N VAL A 147 0.04 -2.36 -6.74
CA VAL A 147 -0.03 -3.54 -5.86
C VAL A 147 1.22 -3.65 -4.99
N ASP A 148 2.41 -3.54 -5.57
CA ASP A 148 3.66 -3.57 -4.80
C ASP A 148 3.71 -2.44 -3.77
N PHE A 149 3.29 -1.24 -4.16
CA PHE A 149 3.21 -0.08 -3.27
C PHE A 149 2.22 -0.31 -2.12
N LEU A 150 1.03 -0.83 -2.39
CA LEU A 150 0.03 -1.13 -1.35
C LEU A 150 0.54 -2.19 -0.37
N VAL A 151 1.13 -3.28 -0.86
CA VAL A 151 1.65 -4.33 0.02
C VAL A 151 2.81 -3.79 0.88
N GLU A 152 3.68 -2.94 0.32
CA GLU A 152 4.75 -2.29 1.09
C GLU A 152 4.23 -1.30 2.14
N LEU A 153 3.16 -0.55 1.83
CA LEU A 153 2.48 0.28 2.84
C LEU A 153 1.96 -0.57 4.00
N CYS A 154 1.37 -1.73 3.70
CA CYS A 154 0.86 -2.64 4.72
C CYS A 154 1.97 -3.19 5.64
N LYS A 155 3.23 -3.27 5.20
CA LYS A 155 4.35 -3.74 6.04
C LYS A 155 4.77 -2.76 7.12
N LYS A 156 4.46 -1.47 6.96
CA LYS A 156 5.02 -0.38 7.78
C LYS A 156 3.96 0.35 8.60
N ILE A 157 2.76 -0.21 8.73
CA ILE A 157 1.71 0.35 9.56
C ILE A 157 2.15 0.18 11.02
N SER A 158 2.74 1.23 11.59
CA SER A 158 2.98 1.38 13.03
C SER A 158 1.86 2.26 13.58
N PRO A 159 1.26 1.97 14.75
CA PRO A 159 0.13 2.73 15.29
C PRO A 159 0.45 4.20 15.65
N GLU A 160 1.73 4.62 15.68
CA GLU A 160 2.10 6.00 16.01
C GLU A 160 1.99 6.97 14.81
N ASN A 161 0.97 7.84 14.86
CA ASN A 161 0.70 8.99 13.97
C ASN A 161 0.50 8.69 12.46
N ASN A 162 -0.73 8.31 12.09
CA ASN A 162 -1.05 7.71 10.78
C ASN A 162 -1.97 8.50 9.83
N ASP A 163 -2.30 9.77 10.08
CA ASP A 163 -3.13 10.57 9.16
C ASP A 163 -2.63 10.58 7.69
N PRO A 164 -1.31 10.66 7.38
CA PRO A 164 -0.85 10.59 6.00
C PRO A 164 -0.88 9.16 5.43
N LEU A 165 -0.77 8.13 6.27
CA LEU A 165 -0.67 6.74 5.82
C LEU A 165 -2.06 6.18 5.44
N ALA A 166 -3.09 6.46 6.23
CA ALA A 166 -4.47 6.10 5.91
C ALA A 166 -4.93 6.70 4.56
N ASN A 167 -4.56 7.96 4.32
CA ASN A 167 -4.82 8.63 3.05
C ASN A 167 -4.12 7.95 1.86
N LEU A 168 -2.86 7.55 2.02
CA LEU A 168 -2.10 6.86 0.98
C LEU A 168 -2.66 5.45 0.70
N LEU A 169 -3.13 4.75 1.74
CA LEU A 169 -3.78 3.45 1.62
C LEU A 169 -5.08 3.56 0.81
N HIS A 170 -5.99 4.46 1.18
CA HIS A 170 -7.22 4.67 0.40
C HIS A 170 -6.91 5.08 -1.03
N GLN A 171 -5.95 5.99 -1.23
CA GLN A 171 -5.56 6.40 -2.58
C GLN A 171 -5.00 5.23 -3.41
N ALA A 172 -4.22 4.34 -2.80
CA ALA A 172 -3.71 3.14 -3.47
C ALA A 172 -4.83 2.16 -3.83
N VAL A 173 -5.75 1.88 -2.90
CA VAL A 173 -6.91 1.02 -3.11
C VAL A 173 -7.80 1.58 -4.21
N ASP A 174 -8.18 2.85 -4.14
CA ASP A 174 -9.02 3.53 -5.14
C ASP A 174 -8.35 3.50 -6.53
N PHE A 175 -7.04 3.71 -6.58
CA PHE A 175 -6.29 3.68 -7.84
C PHE A 175 -6.24 2.27 -8.46
N ILE A 176 -6.03 1.24 -7.64
CA ILE A 176 -6.08 -0.17 -8.07
C ILE A 176 -7.46 -0.51 -8.61
N LEU A 177 -8.53 -0.18 -7.87
CA LEU A 177 -9.91 -0.43 -8.31
C LEU A 177 -10.23 0.30 -9.62
N ALA A 178 -9.76 1.53 -9.78
CA ALA A 178 -9.94 2.31 -11.01
C ALA A 178 -9.10 1.78 -12.19
N LEU A 179 -7.95 1.16 -11.96
CA LEU A 179 -7.17 0.47 -13.00
C LEU A 179 -7.83 -0.83 -13.43
N LEU A 180 -8.27 -1.65 -12.47
CA LEU A 180 -8.94 -2.91 -12.76
C LEU A 180 -10.20 -2.72 -13.58
N LYS A 181 -11.00 -1.68 -13.28
CA LYS A 181 -12.18 -1.37 -14.11
C LYS A 181 -11.83 -1.13 -15.59
N ASN A 182 -10.68 -0.53 -15.89
CA ASN A 182 -10.24 -0.32 -17.27
C ASN A 182 -9.71 -1.62 -17.88
N LEU A 183 -8.83 -2.32 -17.17
CA LEU A 183 -8.18 -3.54 -17.65
C LEU A 183 -9.18 -4.69 -17.89
N LEU A 184 -10.21 -4.81 -17.05
CA LEU A 184 -11.25 -5.84 -17.18
C LEU A 184 -12.23 -5.57 -18.33
N ALA A 185 -12.29 -4.34 -18.84
CA ALA A 185 -13.06 -4.04 -20.05
C ALA A 185 -12.38 -4.60 -21.31
N GLU A 186 -11.08 -4.93 -21.23
CA GLU A 186 -10.29 -5.48 -22.33
C GLU A 186 -9.95 -6.96 -22.09
N GLU A 187 -10.59 -7.86 -22.85
CA GLU A 187 -10.46 -9.31 -22.68
C GLU A 187 -9.01 -9.83 -22.77
N LYS A 188 -8.16 -9.16 -23.57
CA LYS A 188 -6.75 -9.53 -23.78
C LYS A 188 -5.88 -9.41 -22.53
N ASN A 189 -6.30 -8.62 -21.55
CA ASN A 189 -5.50 -8.31 -20.36
C ASN A 189 -5.89 -9.15 -19.14
N ARG A 190 -6.84 -10.08 -19.30
CA ARG A 190 -7.43 -10.81 -18.19
C ARG A 190 -6.41 -11.68 -17.46
N GLU A 191 -5.59 -12.44 -18.19
CA GLU A 191 -4.58 -13.34 -17.62
C GLU A 191 -3.47 -12.61 -16.82
N PRO A 192 -2.76 -11.59 -17.36
CA PRO A 192 -1.75 -10.88 -16.59
C PRO A 192 -2.37 -10.08 -15.42
N THR A 193 -3.58 -9.55 -15.60
CA THR A 193 -4.32 -8.85 -14.53
C THR A 193 -4.68 -9.81 -13.41
N GLU A 194 -5.16 -11.01 -13.75
CA GLU A 194 -5.46 -12.08 -12.81
C GLU A 194 -4.22 -12.47 -12.00
N GLY A 195 -3.07 -12.71 -12.64
CA GLY A 195 -1.84 -13.03 -11.93
C GLY A 195 -1.43 -11.95 -10.92
N ILE A 196 -1.58 -10.67 -11.27
CA ILE A 196 -1.28 -9.56 -10.36
C ILE A 196 -2.28 -9.50 -9.20
N VAL A 197 -3.58 -9.68 -9.46
CA VAL A 197 -4.63 -9.66 -8.42
C VAL A 197 -4.51 -10.85 -7.48
N CYS A 198 -4.30 -12.06 -7.99
CA CYS A 198 -4.07 -13.25 -7.17
C CYS A 198 -2.81 -13.08 -6.30
N SER A 199 -1.74 -12.50 -6.84
CA SER A 199 -0.53 -12.16 -6.07
C SER A 199 -0.81 -11.13 -4.97
N LEU A 200 -1.57 -10.07 -5.26
CA LEU A 200 -2.01 -9.09 -4.26
C LEU A 200 -2.77 -9.77 -3.12
N VAL A 201 -3.79 -10.55 -3.45
CA VAL A 201 -4.64 -11.26 -2.47
C VAL A 201 -3.79 -12.21 -1.63
N ALA A 202 -2.99 -13.08 -2.27
CA ALA A 202 -2.14 -14.03 -1.55
C ALA A 202 -1.15 -13.34 -0.60
N ARG A 203 -0.54 -12.22 -1.03
CA ARG A 203 0.38 -11.45 -0.18
C ARG A 203 -0.32 -10.77 0.99
N LEU A 204 -1.52 -10.24 0.81
CA LEU A 204 -2.30 -9.63 1.88
C LEU A 204 -2.86 -10.68 2.86
N VAL A 205 -3.43 -11.78 2.36
CA VAL A 205 -3.90 -12.90 3.19
C VAL A 205 -2.75 -13.51 3.98
N GLY A 206 -1.60 -13.75 3.34
CA GLY A 206 -0.40 -14.22 4.02
C GLY A 206 0.05 -13.27 5.13
N ARG A 207 0.03 -11.95 4.87
CA ARG A 207 0.36 -10.92 5.87
C ARG A 207 -0.58 -10.91 7.06
N MET A 208 -1.87 -11.11 6.83
CA MET A 208 -2.86 -11.22 7.90
C MET A 208 -2.57 -12.42 8.82
N CYS A 209 -2.03 -13.52 8.27
CA CYS A 209 -1.73 -14.74 9.03
C CYS A 209 -0.34 -14.79 9.70
N THR A 210 0.63 -13.96 9.31
CA THR A 210 2.04 -14.09 9.75
C THR A 210 2.58 -12.84 10.44
N TRP A 211 1.71 -11.97 10.95
CA TRP A 211 2.12 -10.64 11.41
C TRP A 211 2.97 -10.63 12.69
N SER A 212 2.76 -11.57 13.62
CA SER A 212 3.41 -11.56 14.96
C SER A 212 4.93 -11.81 14.96
N LYS A 213 5.51 -12.26 13.84
CA LYS A 213 6.95 -12.59 13.79
C LYS A 213 7.89 -11.40 13.64
N MET A 214 7.40 -10.16 13.56
CA MET A 214 8.25 -8.99 13.27
C MET A 214 8.50 -8.02 14.42
N HIS A 215 7.75 -8.03 15.53
CA HIS A 215 7.98 -7.07 16.62
C HIS A 215 7.67 -7.67 18.00
N GLU A 216 8.71 -8.13 18.71
CA GLU A 216 8.68 -8.59 20.11
C GLU A 216 8.32 -7.49 21.15
N SER A 217 7.58 -6.44 20.76
CA SER A 217 7.10 -5.40 21.67
C SER A 217 5.58 -5.37 21.69
N SER A 218 5.05 -5.89 22.80
CA SER A 218 3.66 -6.02 23.20
C SER A 218 2.77 -4.80 22.92
N ASP A 219 1.52 -5.11 22.56
CA ASP A 219 0.31 -4.26 22.44
C ASP A 219 0.00 -3.57 21.11
N SER A 220 0.89 -3.60 20.10
CA SER A 220 0.64 -2.96 18.79
C SER A 220 0.28 -3.91 17.62
N GLU A 221 0.40 -5.23 17.81
CA GLU A 221 0.33 -6.21 16.71
C GLU A 221 -1.10 -6.47 16.21
N SER A 222 -2.09 -6.32 17.10
CA SER A 222 -3.50 -6.52 16.82
C SER A 222 -4.02 -5.53 15.76
N ASP A 223 -3.60 -4.28 15.83
CA ASP A 223 -4.12 -3.19 14.98
C ASP A 223 -3.75 -3.38 13.51
N ALA A 224 -2.55 -3.90 13.24
CA ALA A 224 -2.06 -4.10 11.87
C ALA A 224 -2.80 -5.20 11.10
N GLN A 225 -3.16 -6.31 11.77
CA GLN A 225 -3.95 -7.37 11.15
C GLN A 225 -5.35 -6.84 10.79
N PHE A 226 -5.96 -6.02 11.65
CA PHE A 226 -7.23 -5.35 11.36
C PHE A 226 -7.13 -4.39 10.17
N TYR A 227 -6.02 -3.66 10.02
CA TYR A 227 -5.80 -2.82 8.84
C TYR A 227 -5.72 -3.64 7.54
N VAL A 228 -4.99 -4.75 7.54
CA VAL A 228 -4.90 -5.63 6.36
C VAL A 228 -6.26 -6.26 6.05
N GLN A 229 -7.00 -6.70 7.08
CA GLN A 229 -8.35 -7.22 6.95
C GLN A 229 -9.29 -6.18 6.32
N HIS A 230 -9.21 -4.92 6.76
CA HIS A 230 -10.00 -3.82 6.23
C HIS A 230 -9.66 -3.50 4.76
N ILE A 231 -8.37 -3.53 4.41
CA ILE A 231 -7.92 -3.35 3.02
C ILE A 231 -8.48 -4.48 2.14
N LEU A 232 -8.41 -5.73 2.60
CA LEU A 232 -8.99 -6.88 1.90
C LEU A 232 -10.51 -6.75 1.74
N ARG A 233 -11.24 -6.31 2.77
CA ARG A 233 -12.68 -6.02 2.70
C ARG A 233 -12.98 -4.92 1.68
N THR A 234 -12.21 -3.84 1.70
CA THR A 234 -12.40 -2.69 0.79
C THR A 234 -12.12 -3.08 -0.67
N LEU A 235 -11.02 -3.79 -0.93
CA LEU A 235 -10.73 -4.35 -2.25
C LEU A 235 -11.81 -5.36 -2.67
N GLY A 236 -12.28 -6.17 -1.73
CA GLY A 236 -13.35 -7.15 -1.92
C GLY A 236 -14.69 -6.54 -2.33
N SER A 237 -14.94 -5.25 -2.10
CA SER A 237 -16.14 -4.59 -2.63
C SER A 237 -16.30 -4.74 -4.15
N ASN A 238 -15.19 -4.91 -4.88
CA ASN A 238 -15.19 -5.26 -6.30
C ASN A 238 -15.38 -6.78 -6.49
N PRO A 239 -16.37 -7.24 -7.28
CA PRO A 239 -16.68 -8.67 -7.45
C PRO A 239 -15.51 -9.51 -7.97
N TYR A 240 -14.66 -8.94 -8.84
CA TYR A 240 -13.53 -9.64 -9.44
C TYR A 240 -12.45 -9.98 -8.40
N ILE A 241 -12.13 -9.00 -7.53
CA ILE A 241 -11.18 -9.22 -6.43
C ILE A 241 -11.85 -10.04 -5.32
N GLY A 242 -13.10 -9.72 -4.97
CA GLY A 242 -13.84 -10.33 -3.88
C GLY A 242 -13.96 -11.85 -3.98
N GLN A 243 -14.30 -12.37 -5.17
CA GLN A 243 -14.36 -13.82 -5.39
C GLN A 243 -12.99 -14.50 -5.24
N ARG A 244 -11.92 -13.88 -5.76
CA ARG A 244 -10.54 -14.39 -5.62
C ARG A 244 -10.06 -14.30 -4.17
N THR A 245 -10.47 -13.28 -3.43
CA THR A 245 -10.24 -13.17 -2.00
C THR A 245 -10.93 -14.30 -1.25
N LEU A 246 -12.22 -14.57 -1.49
CA LEU A 246 -12.91 -15.70 -0.84
C LEU A 246 -12.22 -17.04 -1.13
N LEU A 247 -11.88 -17.30 -2.39
CA LEU A 247 -11.16 -18.53 -2.75
C LEU A 247 -9.86 -18.67 -1.94
N ALA A 248 -9.00 -17.64 -1.97
CA ALA A 248 -7.73 -17.63 -1.26
C ALA A 248 -7.89 -17.74 0.26
N LEU A 249 -8.94 -17.15 0.84
CA LEU A 249 -9.25 -17.26 2.26
C LEU A 249 -9.59 -18.69 2.64
N PHE A 250 -10.46 -19.38 1.89
CA PHE A 250 -10.85 -20.75 2.22
C PHE A 250 -9.75 -21.77 1.94
N GLU A 251 -8.94 -21.58 0.89
CA GLU A 251 -7.71 -22.36 0.70
C GLU A 251 -6.74 -22.17 1.87
N ARG A 252 -6.61 -20.94 2.37
CA ARG A 252 -5.76 -20.66 3.53
C ARG A 252 -6.32 -21.26 4.81
N ILE A 253 -7.63 -21.18 5.05
CA ILE A 253 -8.30 -21.81 6.19
C ILE A 253 -8.05 -23.31 6.17
N TYR A 254 -8.24 -23.96 5.01
CA TYR A 254 -7.94 -25.38 4.85
C TYR A 254 -6.49 -25.70 5.19
N ALA A 255 -5.52 -24.95 4.62
CA ALA A 255 -4.10 -25.19 4.87
C ALA A 255 -3.70 -24.98 6.33
N VAL A 256 -4.25 -23.96 7.00
CA VAL A 256 -3.99 -23.73 8.43
C VAL A 256 -4.66 -24.80 9.29
N ALA A 257 -5.87 -25.24 8.94
CA ALA A 257 -6.56 -26.32 9.65
C ALA A 257 -5.78 -27.64 9.58
N GLU A 258 -5.32 -28.03 8.39
CA GLU A 258 -4.46 -29.19 8.18
C GLU A 258 -3.17 -29.08 8.99
N SER A 259 -2.53 -27.90 8.97
CA SER A 259 -1.32 -27.67 9.78
C SER A 259 -1.59 -27.83 11.27
N LEU A 260 -2.69 -27.26 11.79
CA LEU A 260 -3.05 -27.33 13.19
C LEU A 260 -3.42 -28.74 13.64
N LEU A 261 -3.94 -29.58 12.75
CA LEU A 261 -4.29 -30.97 13.06
C LEU A 261 -3.08 -31.76 13.57
N PHE A 262 -1.91 -31.48 13.00
CA PHE A 262 -0.64 -32.15 13.31
C PHE A 262 0.31 -31.31 14.17
N MET A 263 0.01 -30.02 14.40
CA MET A 263 0.85 -29.13 15.20
C MET A 263 0.75 -29.45 16.70
N ASP A 264 1.89 -29.36 17.39
CA ASP A 264 1.94 -29.41 18.86
C ASP A 264 1.26 -28.14 19.42
N PRO A 265 0.27 -28.25 20.32
CA PRO A 265 -0.34 -27.08 20.94
C PRO A 265 0.62 -26.19 21.73
N PHE A 266 1.82 -26.69 22.06
CA PHE A 266 2.89 -25.91 22.71
C PHE A 266 3.94 -25.40 21.73
N ASP A 267 3.75 -25.57 20.42
CA ASP A 267 4.60 -24.96 19.39
C ASP A 267 4.41 -23.44 19.36
N ASP A 268 5.50 -22.69 19.23
CA ASP A 268 5.47 -21.22 19.19
C ASP A 268 4.58 -20.67 18.06
N ALA A 269 4.39 -21.42 16.97
CA ALA A 269 3.53 -21.03 15.85
C ALA A 269 2.04 -21.37 16.05
N PHE A 270 1.69 -22.09 17.12
CA PHE A 270 0.30 -22.50 17.37
C PHE A 270 -0.64 -21.31 17.63
N PRO A 271 -0.32 -20.35 18.53
CA PRO A 271 -1.20 -19.19 18.78
C PRO A 271 -1.44 -18.36 17.51
N ASP A 272 -0.40 -18.09 16.72
CA ASP A 272 -0.53 -17.36 15.46
C ASP A 272 -1.47 -18.05 14.48
N SER A 273 -1.30 -19.37 14.34
CA SER A 273 -2.12 -20.18 13.45
C SER A 273 -3.57 -20.23 13.93
N HIS A 274 -3.79 -20.35 15.24
CA HIS A 274 -5.09 -20.32 15.90
C HIS A 274 -5.82 -19.00 15.68
N ASP A 275 -5.17 -17.87 15.96
CA ASP A 275 -5.74 -16.53 15.82
C ASP A 275 -6.00 -16.19 14.36
N SER A 276 -5.10 -16.59 13.46
CA SER A 276 -5.26 -16.38 12.02
C SER A 276 -6.52 -17.07 11.47
N LEU A 277 -6.91 -18.23 11.99
CA LEU A 277 -8.15 -18.91 11.58
C LEU A 277 -9.38 -18.05 11.86
N PHE A 278 -9.49 -17.48 13.06
CA PHE A 278 -10.64 -16.63 13.39
C PHE A 278 -10.70 -15.39 12.51
N MET A 279 -9.55 -14.76 12.25
CA MET A 279 -9.46 -13.60 11.36
C MET A 279 -9.88 -13.92 9.93
N LEU A 280 -9.46 -15.08 9.40
CA LEU A 280 -9.82 -15.57 8.06
C LEU A 280 -11.33 -15.85 7.97
N ILE A 281 -11.89 -16.57 8.95
CA ILE A 281 -13.32 -16.92 8.97
C ILE A 281 -14.17 -15.65 9.09
N GLN A 282 -13.78 -14.72 9.97
CA GLN A 282 -14.48 -13.45 10.15
C GLN A 282 -14.46 -12.58 8.89
N LEU A 283 -13.32 -12.47 8.21
CA LEU A 283 -13.24 -11.73 6.94
C LEU A 283 -14.12 -12.37 5.87
N SER A 284 -14.14 -13.70 5.80
CA SER A 284 -14.99 -14.43 4.85
C SER A 284 -16.47 -14.14 5.07
N GLU A 285 -16.90 -14.11 6.34
CA GLU A 285 -18.26 -13.72 6.70
C GLU A 285 -18.60 -12.29 6.28
N PHE A 286 -17.71 -11.33 6.52
CA PHE A 286 -17.94 -9.95 6.13
C PHE A 286 -18.09 -9.80 4.62
N LEU A 287 -17.22 -10.46 3.84
CA LEU A 287 -17.28 -10.42 2.39
C LEU A 287 -18.60 -11.01 1.85
N ILE A 288 -19.04 -12.15 2.41
CA ILE A 288 -20.30 -12.77 2.01
C ILE A 288 -21.48 -11.87 2.42
N SER A 289 -21.54 -11.46 3.68
CA SER A 289 -22.65 -10.66 4.25
C SER A 289 -22.83 -9.32 3.54
N ASP A 290 -21.73 -8.59 3.30
CA ASP A 290 -21.80 -7.23 2.78
C ASP A 290 -21.91 -7.16 1.26
N HIS A 291 -21.30 -8.12 0.56
CA HIS A 291 -20.98 -7.91 -0.86
C HIS A 291 -21.55 -8.96 -1.80
N LEU A 292 -21.84 -10.19 -1.35
CA LEU A 292 -22.28 -11.27 -2.26
C LEU A 292 -23.54 -10.89 -3.06
N GLN A 293 -24.56 -10.30 -2.41
CA GLN A 293 -25.75 -9.83 -3.10
C GLN A 293 -25.46 -8.73 -4.14
N THR A 294 -24.52 -7.83 -3.84
CA THR A 294 -24.10 -6.76 -4.75
C THR A 294 -23.31 -7.32 -5.93
N TRP A 295 -22.44 -8.28 -5.66
CA TRP A 295 -21.64 -8.95 -6.67
C TRP A 295 -22.51 -9.71 -7.66
N ALA A 296 -23.51 -10.44 -7.20
CA ALA A 296 -24.31 -11.27 -8.08
C ALA A 296 -25.15 -10.48 -9.11
N ARG A 297 -25.36 -9.18 -8.89
CA ARG A 297 -26.00 -8.26 -9.84
C ARG A 297 -25.03 -7.66 -10.85
N ASN A 298 -23.73 -7.92 -10.70
CA ASN A 298 -22.66 -7.32 -11.49
C ASN A 298 -22.19 -8.31 -12.57
N GLU A 299 -21.92 -7.79 -13.77
CA GLU A 299 -21.43 -8.58 -14.92
C GLU A 299 -20.06 -9.21 -14.68
N SER A 300 -19.26 -8.65 -13.76
CA SER A 300 -17.95 -9.19 -13.36
C SER A 300 -18.03 -10.39 -12.40
N PHE A 301 -19.23 -10.85 -12.07
CA PHE A 301 -19.43 -12.05 -11.26
C PHE A 301 -19.20 -13.33 -12.08
N GLU A 302 -18.24 -14.15 -11.67
CA GLU A 302 -17.78 -15.30 -12.43
C GLU A 302 -18.39 -16.57 -11.85
N LYS A 303 -19.40 -17.14 -12.53
CA LYS A 303 -20.13 -18.32 -12.05
C LYS A 303 -19.24 -19.55 -11.83
N SER A 304 -18.21 -19.75 -12.66
CA SER A 304 -17.26 -20.85 -12.50
C SER A 304 -16.42 -20.70 -11.22
N LEU A 305 -15.96 -19.48 -10.96
CA LEU A 305 -15.19 -19.15 -9.75
C LEU A 305 -16.08 -19.23 -8.50
N PHE A 306 -17.36 -18.85 -8.62
CA PHE A 306 -18.36 -19.04 -7.59
C PHE A 306 -18.45 -20.49 -7.12
N GLU A 307 -18.63 -21.41 -8.05
CA GLU A 307 -18.68 -22.84 -7.73
C GLU A 307 -17.36 -23.33 -7.09
N GLU A 308 -16.23 -22.85 -7.58
CA GLU A 308 -14.91 -23.21 -7.06
C GLU A 308 -14.72 -22.79 -5.60
N TRP A 309 -14.96 -21.51 -5.25
CA TRP A 309 -14.78 -21.10 -3.86
C TRP A 309 -15.83 -21.69 -2.93
N VAL A 310 -17.03 -22.00 -3.42
CA VAL A 310 -18.03 -22.77 -2.65
C VAL A 310 -17.51 -24.18 -2.34
N ARG A 311 -16.88 -24.86 -3.31
CA ARG A 311 -16.22 -26.15 -3.04
C ARG A 311 -15.11 -25.99 -2.01
N SER A 312 -14.32 -24.92 -2.07
CA SER A 312 -13.28 -24.63 -1.09
C SER A 312 -13.85 -24.39 0.32
N ILE A 313 -15.03 -23.77 0.46
CA ILE A 313 -15.74 -23.66 1.75
C ILE A 313 -16.05 -25.02 2.34
N ILE A 314 -16.62 -25.91 1.54
CA ILE A 314 -16.99 -27.26 1.99
C ILE A 314 -15.75 -28.04 2.41
N GLN A 315 -14.65 -27.93 1.66
CA GLN A 315 -13.38 -28.55 2.01
C GLN A 315 -12.79 -27.98 3.31
N ALA A 316 -12.79 -26.65 3.46
CA ALA A 316 -12.34 -25.97 4.67
C ALA A 316 -13.16 -26.39 5.90
N ARG A 317 -14.49 -26.47 5.78
CA ARG A 317 -15.39 -26.96 6.84
C ARG A 317 -15.05 -28.39 7.23
N LYS A 318 -14.83 -29.28 6.25
CA LYS A 318 -14.44 -30.68 6.49
C LYS A 318 -13.11 -30.75 7.26
N ALA A 319 -12.10 -29.99 6.87
CA ALA A 319 -10.83 -29.94 7.59
C ALA A 319 -11.00 -29.43 9.03
N LEU A 320 -11.79 -28.37 9.23
CA LEU A 320 -12.07 -27.82 10.56
C LEU A 320 -12.89 -28.77 11.44
N SER A 321 -13.73 -29.63 10.86
CA SER A 321 -14.46 -30.66 11.63
C SER A 321 -13.51 -31.65 12.31
N LEU A 322 -12.34 -31.92 11.72
CA LEU A 322 -11.31 -32.77 12.33
C LEU A 322 -10.66 -32.12 13.56
N LEU A 323 -10.77 -30.79 13.69
CA LEU A 323 -10.27 -30.00 14.81
C LEU A 323 -11.31 -29.78 15.91
N GLU A 324 -12.50 -30.37 15.83
CA GLU A 324 -13.58 -30.17 16.82
C GLU A 324 -13.11 -30.51 18.25
N SER A 325 -12.27 -31.53 18.38
CA SER A 325 -11.66 -31.94 19.67
C SER A 325 -10.70 -30.91 20.25
N ARG A 326 -10.11 -30.04 19.42
CA ARG A 326 -9.20 -28.96 19.84
C ARG A 326 -9.97 -27.67 20.11
N SER A 327 -10.90 -27.31 19.22
CA SER A 327 -11.76 -26.14 19.37
C SER A 327 -13.01 -26.27 18.51
N GLY A 328 -14.15 -26.52 19.14
CA GLY A 328 -15.46 -26.52 18.48
C GLY A 328 -15.89 -25.13 17.97
N LEU A 329 -15.22 -24.05 18.39
CA LEU A 329 -15.55 -22.68 17.96
C LEU A 329 -15.34 -22.48 16.45
N TYR A 330 -14.33 -23.14 15.86
CA TYR A 330 -14.11 -23.02 14.41
C TYR A 330 -15.30 -23.51 13.60
N MET A 331 -15.89 -24.63 14.02
CA MET A 331 -17.09 -25.19 13.39
C MET A 331 -18.27 -24.25 13.54
N LEU A 332 -18.50 -23.69 14.74
CA LEU A 332 -19.60 -22.73 14.96
C LEU A 332 -19.47 -21.48 14.08
N TYR A 333 -18.26 -20.92 13.92
CA TYR A 333 -18.05 -19.77 13.05
C TYR A 333 -18.16 -20.13 11.57
N MET A 334 -17.66 -21.29 11.15
CA MET A 334 -17.84 -21.75 9.77
C MET A 334 -19.28 -22.06 9.42
N ASP A 335 -20.04 -22.67 10.32
CA ASP A 335 -21.45 -22.94 10.13
C ASP A 335 -22.25 -21.63 10.05
N ARG A 336 -21.83 -20.57 10.77
CA ARG A 336 -22.37 -19.21 10.59
C ARG A 336 -22.12 -18.68 9.18
N VAL A 337 -20.90 -18.83 8.67
CA VAL A 337 -20.53 -18.42 7.31
C VAL A 337 -21.34 -19.18 6.26
N ILE A 338 -21.47 -20.50 6.41
CA ILE A 338 -22.25 -21.36 5.50
C ILE A 338 -23.74 -21.02 5.57
N GLY A 339 -24.28 -20.80 6.77
CA GLY A 339 -25.68 -20.39 6.94
C GLY A 339 -25.98 -19.06 6.26
N GLU A 340 -25.07 -18.09 6.37
CA GLU A 340 -25.21 -16.80 5.68
C GLU A 340 -25.09 -16.94 4.15
N LEU A 341 -24.19 -17.79 3.68
CA LEU A 341 -24.09 -18.12 2.26
C LEU A 341 -25.37 -18.77 1.73
N ALA A 342 -25.89 -19.79 2.42
CA ALA A 342 -27.12 -20.50 2.04
C ALA A 342 -28.30 -19.52 1.96
N ARG A 343 -28.45 -18.67 2.98
CA ARG A 343 -29.48 -17.61 3.03
C ARG A 343 -29.44 -16.69 1.82
N GLN A 344 -28.24 -16.35 1.34
CA GLN A 344 -28.08 -15.46 0.18
C GLN A 344 -28.20 -16.18 -1.17
N ILE A 345 -27.75 -17.43 -1.28
CA ILE A 345 -27.87 -18.23 -2.51
C ILE A 345 -29.34 -18.34 -2.93
N ASP A 346 -30.24 -18.57 -1.98
CA ASP A 346 -31.69 -18.63 -2.21
C ASP A 346 -32.24 -17.34 -2.83
N LEU A 347 -31.69 -16.19 -2.46
CA LEU A 347 -32.11 -14.88 -2.94
C LEU A 347 -31.51 -14.52 -4.30
N ILE A 348 -30.39 -15.14 -4.67
CA ILE A 348 -29.56 -14.72 -5.81
C ILE A 348 -29.87 -15.54 -7.08
N SER A 349 -30.68 -16.60 -7.00
CA SER A 349 -30.95 -17.51 -8.13
C SER A 349 -29.67 -18.16 -8.72
N CYS A 350 -28.56 -18.15 -7.98
CA CYS A 350 -27.33 -18.87 -8.33
C CYS A 350 -27.45 -20.39 -8.07
N ILE A 351 -28.60 -20.85 -7.55
CA ILE A 351 -28.87 -22.28 -7.31
C ILE A 351 -28.70 -23.09 -8.58
N HIS A 352 -29.10 -22.56 -9.74
CA HIS A 352 -29.01 -23.28 -11.02
C HIS A 352 -27.58 -23.45 -11.53
N THR A 353 -26.61 -22.75 -10.93
CA THR A 353 -25.21 -22.74 -11.34
C THR A 353 -24.31 -23.61 -10.48
N LEU A 354 -24.81 -24.11 -9.35
CA LEU A 354 -24.05 -25.01 -8.49
C LEU A 354 -24.35 -26.45 -8.89
N ASP A 355 -23.31 -27.28 -8.97
CA ASP A 355 -23.48 -28.72 -9.10
C ASP A 355 -24.34 -29.26 -7.94
N GLN A 356 -25.19 -30.24 -8.24
CA GLN A 356 -26.15 -30.77 -7.28
C GLN A 356 -25.44 -31.36 -6.05
N GLY A 357 -24.26 -31.97 -6.23
CA GLY A 357 -23.45 -32.47 -5.12
C GLY A 357 -22.89 -31.36 -4.24
N VAL A 358 -22.59 -30.18 -4.81
CA VAL A 358 -22.13 -29.01 -4.03
C VAL A 358 -23.29 -28.43 -3.21
N LEU A 359 -24.48 -28.34 -3.81
CA LEU A 359 -25.67 -27.83 -3.14
C LEU A 359 -26.11 -28.74 -1.97
N GLU A 360 -26.09 -30.06 -2.16
CA GLU A 360 -26.43 -31.02 -1.10
C GLU A 360 -25.48 -30.94 0.10
N ASN A 361 -24.18 -30.70 -0.13
CA ASN A 361 -23.18 -30.54 0.93
C ASN A 361 -23.25 -29.17 1.65
N LEU A 362 -23.84 -28.15 1.02
CA LEU A 362 -24.07 -26.84 1.65
C LEU A 362 -25.31 -26.81 2.55
N LEU A 363 -26.33 -27.60 2.21
CA LEU A 363 -27.62 -27.62 2.90
C LEU A 363 -27.72 -28.71 3.99
N GLN A 364 -26.67 -29.51 4.18
CA GLN A 364 -26.50 -30.48 5.28
C GLN A 364 -25.69 -29.87 6.43
#